data_AF-A0A0S8BWZ6-F1
#
_entry.id   AF-A0A0S8BWZ6-F1
#
_cell.length_a   1.000
_cell.length_b   1.000
_cell.length_c   1.000
_cell.angle_alpha   90.00
_cell.angle_beta   90.00
_cell.angle_gamma   90.00
#
_symmetry.space_group_name_H-M   'P 1'
#
loop_
_entity.id
_entity.type
_entity.pdbx_description
1 polymer ?
#
loop_
_entity_poly.entity_id
_entity_poly.type
_entity_poly.pdbx_seq_one_letter_code
_entity_poly.pdbx_strand_id
1 'polypeptide(L)'
;MGGILHSDNLWLFHVFALAFAPAADAFSVDARHQIEPPTAHLRYGWAIRLMCWVCVVSYFLAGLAKVKNSGLGFVEGESLRNYVAMDNVRKIELGSLSSPIAAWVLPYATAFRGMAIVALLLELGAPLVMLNAGVARVWAIAMWGFHLGVLSLMAILFPYPVSFIAFAPFFRAERLAPVAKRIMRRKPKRTLTASSEAAR
;
A
#
# COMPACT_ATOMS: atom_id res chain seq x y z
N MET A 1 8.40 8.28 25.51
CA MET A 1 7.36 7.25 25.74
C MET A 1 7.14 6.51 24.43
N GLY A 2 7.54 5.25 24.39
CA GLY A 2 7.41 4.38 23.21
C GLY A 2 5.94 4.10 22.94
N GLY A 3 5.39 4.75 21.91
CA GLY A 3 4.14 4.31 21.33
C GLY A 3 4.42 3.01 20.61
N ILE A 4 3.74 1.93 20.99
CA ILE A 4 3.62 0.73 20.18
C ILE A 4 3.23 1.22 18.78
N LEU A 5 4.15 1.12 17.82
CA LEU A 5 3.92 1.52 16.43
C LEU A 5 2.87 0.57 15.86
N HIS A 6 1.60 0.98 15.93
CA HIS A 6 0.47 0.21 15.38
C HIS A 6 0.65 -0.09 13.88
N SER A 7 1.54 0.64 13.21
CA SER A 7 1.96 0.46 11.81
C SER A 7 2.78 -0.81 11.56
N ASP A 8 3.53 -1.34 12.55
CA ASP A 8 4.38 -2.52 12.36
C ASP A 8 3.56 -3.82 12.34
N ASN A 9 2.37 -3.79 12.96
CA ASN A 9 1.48 -4.93 13.02
C ASN A 9 0.97 -5.35 11.64
N LEU A 10 0.72 -4.40 10.72
CA LEU A 10 0.21 -4.72 9.39
C LEU A 10 1.22 -5.55 8.57
N TRP A 11 2.50 -5.16 8.61
CA TRP A 11 3.57 -5.91 7.98
C TRP A 11 3.70 -7.31 8.59
N LEU A 12 3.70 -7.41 9.93
CA LEU A 12 3.79 -8.69 10.64
C LEU A 12 2.65 -9.64 10.23
N PHE A 13 1.41 -9.16 10.22
CA PHE A 13 0.26 -9.98 9.84
C PHE A 13 0.32 -10.43 8.37
N HIS A 14 0.82 -9.58 7.47
CA HIS A 14 1.02 -9.95 6.07
C HIS A 14 2.14 -10.99 5.89
N VAL A 15 3.27 -10.83 6.58
CA VAL A 15 4.35 -11.83 6.58
C VAL A 15 3.87 -13.14 7.18
N PHE A 16 3.11 -13.09 8.27
CA PHE A 16 2.52 -14.28 8.89
C PHE A 16 1.58 -14.98 7.90
N ALA A 17 0.65 -14.26 7.28
CA ALA A 17 -0.24 -14.81 6.25
C ALA A 17 0.52 -15.49 5.10
N LEU A 18 1.64 -14.89 4.66
CA LEU A 18 2.49 -15.45 3.60
C LEU A 18 3.33 -16.64 4.07
N ALA A 19 3.80 -16.65 5.32
CA ALA A 19 4.60 -17.74 5.88
C ALA A 19 3.81 -19.06 5.95
N PHE A 20 2.50 -18.99 6.18
CA PHE A 20 1.61 -20.15 6.17
C PHE A 20 0.99 -20.43 4.80
N ALA A 21 1.16 -19.52 3.82
CA ALA A 21 0.70 -19.76 2.47
C ALA A 21 1.53 -20.89 1.83
N PRO A 22 0.92 -21.78 1.04
CA PRO A 22 1.65 -22.78 0.26
C PRO A 22 2.40 -22.11 -0.92
N ALA A 23 3.33 -21.19 -0.66
CA ALA A 23 4.05 -20.46 -1.71
C ALA A 23 5.25 -21.24 -2.27
N ALA A 24 5.74 -22.24 -1.52
CA ALA A 24 6.92 -23.02 -1.89
C ALA A 24 6.66 -24.04 -3.01
N ASP A 25 5.40 -24.46 -3.22
CA ASP A 25 5.04 -25.46 -4.24
C ASP A 25 5.41 -24.97 -5.66
N ALA A 26 5.40 -23.66 -5.92
CA ALA A 26 5.79 -23.07 -7.20
C ALA A 26 7.31 -22.91 -7.40
N PHE A 27 8.09 -22.91 -6.31
CA PHE A 27 9.56 -22.79 -6.33
C PHE A 27 10.28 -24.13 -6.10
N SER A 28 9.53 -25.20 -5.85
CA SER A 28 10.06 -26.56 -5.72
C SER A 28 10.85 -26.97 -6.96
N VAL A 29 11.92 -27.74 -6.76
CA VAL A 29 12.71 -28.33 -7.86
C VAL A 29 11.83 -29.23 -8.73
N ASP A 30 10.86 -29.93 -8.14
CA ASP A 30 9.90 -30.77 -8.87
C ASP A 30 8.98 -29.96 -9.80
N ALA A 31 8.65 -28.72 -9.44
CA ALA A 31 7.86 -27.83 -10.29
C ALA A 31 8.63 -27.40 -11.55
N ARG A 32 9.96 -27.53 -11.58
CA ARG A 32 10.78 -27.24 -12.78
C ARG A 32 10.64 -28.29 -13.87
N HIS A 33 10.21 -29.50 -13.52
CA HIS A 33 9.99 -30.60 -14.47
C HIS A 33 8.53 -30.75 -14.91
N GLN A 34 7.60 -30.00 -14.32
CA GLN A 34 6.20 -29.99 -14.77
C GLN A 34 6.03 -29.01 -15.94
N ILE A 35 5.57 -29.54 -17.07
CA ILE A 35 5.34 -28.80 -18.33
C ILE A 35 4.02 -28.02 -18.28
N GLU A 36 3.05 -28.50 -17.48
CA GLU A 36 1.76 -27.84 -17.31
C GLU A 36 1.83 -26.80 -16.17
N PRO A 37 1.32 -25.58 -16.40
CA PRO A 37 1.25 -24.59 -15.35
C PRO A 37 0.37 -25.10 -14.20
N PRO A 38 0.79 -24.96 -12.92
CA PRO A 38 -0.02 -25.39 -11.80
C PRO A 38 -1.40 -24.75 -11.90
N THR A 39 -2.45 -25.57 -11.89
CA THR A 39 -3.84 -25.14 -11.90
C THR A 39 -4.09 -24.19 -10.74
N ALA A 40 -4.76 -23.07 -11.02
CA ALA A 40 -5.07 -22.04 -10.02
C ALA A 40 -6.03 -22.60 -8.96
N HIS A 41 -5.50 -23.24 -7.92
CA HIS A 41 -6.29 -23.80 -6.83
C HIS A 41 -6.60 -22.76 -5.76
N LEU A 42 -7.83 -22.81 -5.21
CA LEU A 42 -8.28 -22.05 -4.03
C LEU A 42 -7.31 -22.13 -2.83
N ARG A 43 -6.53 -23.21 -2.76
CA ARG A 43 -5.45 -23.46 -1.79
C ARG A 43 -4.38 -22.35 -1.77
N TYR A 44 -4.17 -21.61 -2.85
CA TYR A 44 -3.18 -20.53 -2.92
C TYR A 44 -3.78 -19.12 -2.69
N GLY A 45 -5.09 -18.95 -2.87
CA GLY A 45 -5.74 -17.64 -2.85
C GLY A 45 -6.14 -17.13 -1.46
N TRP A 46 -6.18 -18.00 -0.43
CA TRP A 46 -6.65 -17.62 0.90
C TRP A 46 -5.72 -16.62 1.59
N ALA A 47 -4.39 -16.74 1.39
CA ALA A 47 -3.42 -15.86 2.03
C ALA A 47 -3.55 -14.42 1.51
N ILE A 48 -3.71 -14.26 0.20
CA ILE A 48 -3.95 -12.95 -0.43
C ILE A 48 -5.27 -12.34 0.08
N ARG A 49 -6.32 -13.16 0.18
CA ARG A 49 -7.61 -12.71 0.76
C ARG A 49 -7.47 -12.30 2.22
N LEU A 50 -6.71 -13.05 3.02
CA LEU A 50 -6.45 -12.71 4.41
C LEU A 50 -5.70 -11.38 4.52
N MET A 51 -4.68 -11.14 3.70
CA MET A 51 -3.97 -9.86 3.64
C MET A 51 -4.93 -8.70 3.32
N CYS A 52 -5.82 -8.88 2.33
CA CYS A 52 -6.86 -7.88 2.04
C CYS A 52 -7.75 -7.60 3.26
N TRP A 53 -8.19 -8.64 3.98
CA TRP A 53 -9.00 -8.51 5.19
C TRP A 53 -8.26 -7.80 6.31
N VAL A 54 -7.01 -8.16 6.57
CA VAL A 54 -6.17 -7.51 7.60
C VAL A 54 -6.03 -6.02 7.28
N CYS A 55 -5.79 -5.66 6.02
CA CYS A 55 -5.78 -4.26 5.60
C CYS A 55 -7.12 -3.57 5.88
N VAL A 56 -8.22 -4.13 5.39
CA VAL A 56 -9.56 -3.55 5.55
C VAL A 56 -9.91 -3.33 7.02
N VAL A 57 -9.70 -4.34 7.86
CA VAL A 57 -9.98 -4.25 9.29
C VAL A 57 -9.10 -3.20 9.96
N SER A 58 -7.80 -3.17 9.62
CA SER A 58 -6.85 -2.21 10.20
C SER A 58 -7.25 -0.76 9.89
N TYR A 59 -7.58 -0.44 8.64
CA TYR A 59 -8.00 0.91 8.27
C TYR A 59 -9.39 1.25 8.79
N PHE A 60 -10.33 0.30 8.80
CA PHE A 60 -11.66 0.52 9.37
C PHE A 60 -11.60 0.82 10.87
N LEU A 61 -10.81 0.05 11.63
CA LEU A 61 -10.60 0.31 13.05
C LEU A 61 -9.91 1.64 13.29
N ALA A 62 -8.99 2.06 12.42
CA ALA A 62 -8.36 3.38 12.50
C ALA A 62 -9.40 4.51 12.33
N GLY A 63 -10.30 4.39 11.37
CA GLY A 63 -11.40 5.35 11.18
C GLY A 63 -12.37 5.37 12.35
N LEU A 64 -12.76 4.19 12.85
CA LEU A 64 -13.64 4.06 14.00
C LEU A 64 -13.00 4.69 15.25
N ALA A 65 -11.70 4.50 15.46
CA ALA A 65 -10.97 5.12 16.55
C ALA A 65 -10.93 6.65 16.42
N LYS A 66 -10.81 7.20 15.21
CA LYS A 66 -10.91 8.66 14.99
C LYS A 66 -12.29 9.20 15.36
N VAL A 67 -13.35 8.56 14.88
CA VAL A 67 -14.72 8.96 15.24
C VAL A 67 -14.96 8.82 16.74
N LYS A 68 -14.45 7.78 17.38
CA LYS A 68 -14.58 7.58 18.82
C LYS A 68 -13.84 8.64 19.65
N ASN A 69 -12.64 9.04 19.22
CA ASN A 69 -11.79 9.96 19.97
C ASN A 69 -12.12 11.44 19.74
N SER A 70 -12.58 11.80 18.53
CA SER A 70 -12.84 13.19 18.13
C SER A 70 -14.31 13.48 17.80
N GLY A 71 -15.18 12.47 17.87
CA GLY A 71 -16.56 12.58 17.43
C GLY A 71 -16.67 12.87 15.93
N LEU A 72 -17.85 13.37 15.52
CA LEU A 72 -18.05 13.88 14.16
C LEU A 72 -17.27 15.18 13.90
N GLY A 73 -16.83 15.90 14.94
CA GLY A 73 -16.04 17.12 14.84
C GLY A 73 -14.70 16.93 14.13
N PHE A 74 -14.19 15.70 13.99
CA PHE A 74 -13.00 15.44 13.17
C PHE A 74 -13.14 15.95 11.73
N VAL A 75 -14.35 15.89 11.15
CA VAL A 75 -14.60 16.33 9.76
C VAL A 75 -14.46 17.84 9.57
N GLU A 76 -14.44 18.63 10.65
CA GLU A 76 -14.23 20.07 10.60
C GLU A 76 -12.77 20.41 10.23
N GLY A 77 -11.86 19.46 10.41
CA GLY A 77 -10.45 19.58 10.02
C GLY A 77 -9.57 20.26 11.05
N GLU A 78 -10.13 20.89 12.09
CA GLU A 78 -9.33 21.52 13.16
C GLU A 78 -8.49 20.50 13.92
N SER A 79 -9.05 19.35 14.27
CA SER A 79 -8.29 18.27 14.92
C SER A 79 -7.10 17.83 14.08
N LEU A 80 -7.30 17.62 12.78
CA LEU A 80 -6.22 17.23 11.86
C LEU A 80 -5.15 18.33 11.74
N ARG A 81 -5.58 19.59 11.60
CA ARG A 81 -4.70 20.75 11.54
C ARG A 81 -3.86 20.88 12.82
N ASN A 82 -4.49 20.70 13.97
CA ASN A 82 -3.83 20.73 15.27
C ASN A 82 -2.84 19.59 15.43
N TYR A 83 -3.16 18.37 14.98
CA TYR A 83 -2.20 17.26 14.98
C TYR A 83 -0.98 17.56 14.13
N VAL A 84 -1.17 18.09 12.92
CA VAL A 84 -0.05 18.47 12.04
C VAL A 84 0.79 19.59 12.66
N ALA A 85 0.15 20.63 13.22
CA ALA A 85 0.87 21.73 13.86
C ALA A 85 1.68 21.27 15.08
N MET A 86 1.04 20.53 15.99
CA MET A 86 1.68 20.05 17.23
C MET A 86 2.83 19.08 16.95
N ASP A 87 2.66 18.17 15.99
CA ASP A 87 3.73 17.25 15.59
C ASP A 87 4.95 18.01 15.03
N ASN A 88 4.72 18.97 14.13
CA ASN A 88 5.81 19.75 13.52
C ASN A 88 6.52 20.66 14.53
N VAL A 89 5.78 21.38 15.39
CA VAL A 89 6.38 22.21 16.45
C VAL A 89 7.22 21.34 17.37
N ARG A 90 6.69 20.21 17.83
CA ARG A 90 7.43 19.28 18.68
C ARG A 90 8.72 18.78 18.02
N LYS A 91 8.70 18.52 16.71
CA LYS A 91 9.91 18.11 15.97
C LYS A 91 10.95 19.20 15.91
N ILE A 92 10.54 20.45 15.69
CA ILE A 92 11.44 21.62 15.71
C ILE A 92 12.10 21.77 17.09
N GLU A 93 11.31 21.76 18.16
CA GLU A 93 11.81 21.89 19.54
C GLU A 93 12.79 20.77 19.93
N LEU A 94 12.59 19.57 19.38
CA LEU A 94 13.46 18.41 19.63
C LEU A 94 14.64 18.31 18.64
N GLY A 95 14.82 19.28 17.73
CA GLY A 95 15.87 19.25 16.71
C GLY A 95 15.73 18.12 15.69
N SER A 96 14.52 17.62 15.48
CA SER A 96 14.18 16.55 14.53
C SER A 96 13.67 17.11 13.21
N LEU A 97 13.60 16.25 12.18
CA LEU A 97 13.05 16.60 10.87
C LEU A 97 11.58 16.98 10.99
N SER A 98 11.24 18.20 10.57
CA SER A 98 9.87 18.70 10.42
C SER A 98 9.54 18.91 8.94
N SER A 99 8.25 19.01 8.62
CA SER A 99 7.77 19.22 7.26
C SER A 99 7.74 20.70 6.88
N PRO A 100 8.47 21.12 5.82
CA PRO A 100 8.32 22.46 5.26
C PRO A 100 6.97 22.65 4.55
N ILE A 101 6.37 21.56 4.04
CA ILE A 101 5.05 21.60 3.37
C ILE A 101 3.96 21.93 4.38
N ALA A 102 4.04 21.42 5.61
CA ALA A 102 3.08 21.77 6.65
C ALA A 102 3.07 23.26 6.94
N ALA A 103 4.23 23.92 7.05
CA ALA A 103 4.29 25.36 7.28
C ALA A 103 3.54 26.16 6.20
N TRP A 104 3.61 25.71 4.95
CA TRP A 104 2.89 26.34 3.84
C TRP A 104 1.38 26.05 3.84
N VAL A 105 0.96 24.84 4.23
CA VAL A 105 -0.44 24.41 4.17
C VAL A 105 -1.24 24.82 5.41
N LEU A 106 -0.59 24.93 6.58
CA LEU A 106 -1.21 25.25 7.88
C LEU A 106 -2.13 26.48 7.89
N PRO A 107 -1.90 27.57 7.13
CA PRO A 107 -2.83 28.68 7.05
C PRO A 107 -4.21 28.34 6.44
N TYR A 108 -4.29 27.29 5.61
CA TYR A 108 -5.49 26.96 4.83
C TYR A 108 -6.40 25.96 5.57
N ALA A 109 -7.20 26.44 6.54
CA ALA A 109 -8.08 25.59 7.34
C ALA A 109 -9.07 24.73 6.50
N THR A 110 -9.57 25.27 5.39
CA THR A 110 -10.49 24.55 4.49
C THR A 110 -9.84 23.35 3.81
N ALA A 111 -8.52 23.39 3.55
CA ALA A 111 -7.80 22.25 3.01
C ALA A 111 -7.77 21.09 4.03
N PHE A 112 -7.57 21.39 5.31
CA PHE A 112 -7.61 20.38 6.38
C PHE A 112 -9.00 19.78 6.57
N ARG A 113 -10.05 20.56 6.40
CA ARG A 113 -11.43 20.04 6.38
C ARG A 113 -11.60 18.99 5.27
N GLY A 114 -11.20 19.31 4.04
CA GLY A 114 -11.24 18.39 2.92
C GLY A 114 -10.43 17.12 3.17
N MET A 115 -9.18 17.26 3.64
CA MET A 115 -8.32 16.12 3.97
C MET A 115 -8.89 15.24 5.09
N ALA A 116 -9.50 15.83 6.12
CA ALA A 116 -10.12 15.09 7.22
C ALA A 116 -11.34 14.28 6.76
N ILE A 117 -12.19 14.88 5.90
CA ILE A 117 -13.32 14.17 5.27
C ILE A 117 -12.81 13.01 4.43
N VAL A 118 -11.83 13.24 3.55
CA VAL A 118 -11.25 12.20 2.69
C VAL A 118 -10.64 11.08 3.53
N ALA A 119 -9.87 11.41 4.57
CA ALA A 119 -9.27 10.42 5.46
C ALA A 119 -10.35 9.52 6.11
N LEU A 120 -11.42 10.12 6.65
CA LEU A 120 -12.51 9.35 7.25
C LEU A 120 -13.27 8.51 6.23
N LEU A 121 -13.56 9.05 5.04
CA LEU A 121 -14.23 8.29 3.97
C LEU A 121 -13.38 7.09 3.53
N LEU A 122 -12.06 7.26 3.41
CA LEU A 122 -11.16 6.17 3.05
C LEU A 122 -11.10 5.11 4.15
N GLU A 123 -11.00 5.51 5.41
CA GLU A 123 -10.88 4.57 6.53
C GLU A 123 -12.20 3.84 6.83
N LEU A 124 -13.30 4.57 6.98
CA LEU A 124 -14.62 3.97 7.25
C LEU A 124 -15.19 3.26 6.02
N GLY A 125 -14.83 3.72 4.82
CA GLY A 125 -15.21 3.09 3.56
C GLY A 125 -14.41 1.83 3.22
N ALA A 126 -13.40 1.46 4.01
CA ALA A 126 -12.57 0.29 3.75
C ALA A 126 -13.36 -1.01 3.53
N PRO A 127 -14.46 -1.33 4.25
CA PRO A 127 -15.24 -2.54 3.97
C PRO A 127 -15.86 -2.60 2.57
N LEU A 128 -16.15 -1.44 1.95
CA LEU A 128 -16.76 -1.37 0.62
C LEU A 128 -15.84 -1.90 -0.48
N VAL A 129 -14.54 -1.97 -0.23
CA VAL A 129 -13.56 -2.48 -1.20
C VAL A 129 -13.71 -3.97 -1.49
N MET A 130 -14.37 -4.72 -0.59
CA MET A 130 -14.64 -6.14 -0.79
C MET A 130 -15.78 -6.39 -1.79
N LEU A 131 -16.56 -5.37 -2.16
CA LEU A 131 -17.71 -5.50 -3.05
C LEU A 131 -17.30 -5.65 -4.51
N ASN A 132 -16.28 -4.90 -4.96
CA ASN A 132 -15.79 -5.02 -6.33
C ASN A 132 -14.30 -4.67 -6.47
N ALA A 133 -13.66 -5.29 -7.46
CA ALA A 133 -12.23 -5.13 -7.72
C ALA A 133 -11.83 -3.76 -8.30
N GLY A 134 -12.78 -2.95 -8.76
CA GLY A 134 -12.51 -1.59 -9.25
C GLY A 134 -12.35 -0.61 -8.10
N VAL A 135 -13.33 -0.60 -7.19
CA VAL A 135 -13.36 0.16 -5.93
C VAL A 135 -12.14 -0.21 -5.09
N ALA A 136 -11.78 -1.49 -5.00
CA ALA A 136 -10.56 -1.91 -4.30
C ALA A 136 -9.29 -1.23 -4.83
N ARG A 137 -9.14 -1.11 -6.15
CA ARG A 137 -7.97 -0.49 -6.78
C ARG A 137 -7.95 1.02 -6.57
N VAL A 138 -9.09 1.68 -6.76
CA VAL A 138 -9.23 3.12 -6.53
C VAL A 138 -8.94 3.45 -5.06
N TRP A 139 -9.54 2.69 -4.15
CA TRP A 139 -9.31 2.85 -2.71
C TRP A 139 -7.85 2.61 -2.33
N ALA A 140 -7.21 1.57 -2.88
CA ALA A 140 -5.80 1.28 -2.61
C ALA A 140 -4.88 2.43 -3.05
N ILE A 141 -5.12 3.01 -4.23
CA ILE A 141 -4.37 4.18 -4.72
C ILE A 141 -4.63 5.39 -3.83
N ALA A 142 -5.89 5.63 -3.46
CA ALA A 142 -6.26 6.74 -2.60
C ALA A 142 -5.67 6.62 -1.20
N MET A 143 -5.65 5.42 -0.61
CA MET A 143 -5.05 5.14 0.68
C MET A 143 -3.52 5.26 0.65
N TRP A 144 -2.89 4.84 -0.44
CA TRP A 144 -1.47 5.11 -0.66
C TRP A 144 -1.19 6.62 -0.73
N GLY A 145 -2.00 7.37 -1.48
CA GLY A 145 -1.93 8.83 -1.55
C GLY A 145 -2.14 9.49 -0.18
N PHE A 146 -3.04 8.95 0.65
CA PHE A 146 -3.22 9.39 2.04
C PHE A 146 -1.93 9.25 2.85
N HIS A 147 -1.23 8.12 2.77
CA HIS A 147 0.06 7.93 3.46
C HIS A 147 1.16 8.85 2.93
N LEU A 148 1.20 9.10 1.62
CA LEU A 148 2.10 10.11 1.06
C LEU A 148 1.76 11.52 1.57
N GLY A 149 0.47 11.84 1.74
CA GLY A 149 0.01 13.07 2.37
C GLY A 149 0.48 13.20 3.81
N VAL A 150 0.33 12.14 4.62
CA VAL A 150 0.84 12.10 6.00
C VAL A 150 2.35 12.26 6.04
N LEU A 151 3.10 11.57 5.19
CA LEU A 151 4.55 11.74 5.08
C LEU A 151 4.91 13.18 4.70
N SER A 152 4.20 13.76 3.74
CA SER A 152 4.45 15.11 3.25
C SER A 152 4.15 16.17 4.32
N LEU A 153 3.06 16.05 5.07
CA LEU A 153 2.63 17.04 6.07
C LEU A 153 3.25 16.82 7.46
N MET A 154 3.53 15.58 7.84
CA MET A 154 4.03 15.26 9.17
C MET A 154 5.47 14.79 9.17
N ALA A 155 6.11 14.54 8.02
CA ALA A 155 7.44 13.94 7.97
C ALA A 155 7.53 12.62 8.78
N ILE A 156 6.43 11.85 8.80
CA ILE A 156 6.36 10.53 9.43
C ILE A 156 6.36 9.47 8.33
N LEU A 157 7.35 8.58 8.36
CA LEU A 157 7.47 7.51 7.39
C LEU A 157 6.83 6.22 7.92
N PHE A 158 5.90 5.68 7.14
CA PHE A 158 5.37 4.33 7.29
C PHE A 158 5.87 3.48 6.12
N PRO A 159 7.03 2.79 6.22
CA PRO A 159 7.67 2.17 5.07
C PRO A 159 6.77 1.16 4.34
N TYR A 160 6.02 0.36 5.09
CA TYR A 160 5.21 -0.70 4.51
C TYR A 160 4.03 -0.19 3.65
N PRO A 161 3.17 0.73 4.12
CA PRO A 161 2.18 1.39 3.26
C PRO A 161 2.80 2.25 2.16
N VAL A 162 3.84 3.04 2.46
CA VAL A 162 4.46 3.97 1.49
C VAL A 162 5.14 3.21 0.33
N SER A 163 5.71 2.03 0.58
CA SER A 163 6.28 1.16 -0.47
C SER A 163 5.23 0.56 -1.42
N PHE A 164 3.94 0.79 -1.18
CA PHE A 164 2.80 0.21 -1.89
C PHE A 164 2.63 -1.31 -1.69
N ILE A 165 3.58 -2.00 -1.07
CA ILE A 165 3.53 -3.46 -0.85
C ILE A 165 2.29 -3.85 -0.04
N ALA A 166 1.89 -3.03 0.94
CA ALA A 166 0.68 -3.26 1.72
C ALA A 166 -0.60 -3.35 0.87
N PHE A 167 -0.63 -2.65 -0.27
CA PHE A 167 -1.81 -2.55 -1.13
C PHE A 167 -1.74 -3.46 -2.36
N ALA A 168 -0.59 -4.07 -2.62
CA ALA A 168 -0.40 -5.00 -3.73
C ALA A 168 -1.45 -6.12 -3.81
N PRO A 169 -1.94 -6.72 -2.70
CA PRO A 169 -2.97 -7.76 -2.73
C PRO A 169 -4.29 -7.35 -3.41
N PHE A 170 -4.64 -6.06 -3.43
CA PHE A 170 -5.87 -5.56 -4.07
C PHE A 170 -5.78 -5.50 -5.59
N PHE A 171 -4.56 -5.55 -6.14
CA PHE A 171 -4.30 -5.69 -7.56
C PHE A 171 -4.09 -7.18 -7.83
N ARG A 172 -4.80 -7.75 -8.80
CA ARG A 172 -4.64 -9.17 -9.19
C ARG A 172 -3.22 -9.40 -9.75
N ALA A 173 -2.21 -9.49 -8.88
CA ALA A 173 -0.80 -9.59 -9.22
C ALA A 173 -0.51 -10.83 -10.10
N GLU A 174 -1.34 -11.86 -9.96
CA GLU A 174 -1.38 -13.06 -10.81
C GLU A 174 -1.53 -12.73 -12.32
N ARG A 175 -2.20 -11.62 -12.68
CA ARG A 175 -2.36 -11.16 -14.07
C ARG A 175 -1.17 -10.33 -14.57
N LEU A 176 -0.27 -9.89 -13.70
CA LEU A 176 0.97 -9.20 -14.08
C LEU A 176 2.12 -10.18 -14.36
N ALA A 177 2.05 -11.41 -13.82
CA ALA A 177 3.03 -12.46 -14.06
C ALA A 177 3.24 -12.82 -15.56
N PRO A 178 2.21 -12.88 -16.42
CA PRO A 178 2.39 -13.08 -17.87
C PRO A 178 3.13 -11.92 -18.53
N VAL A 179 2.89 -10.68 -18.08
CA VAL A 179 3.52 -9.47 -18.63
C VAL A 179 5.00 -9.42 -18.23
N ALA A 180 5.32 -9.70 -16.98
CA ALA A 180 6.70 -9.80 -16.49
C ALA A 180 7.47 -10.93 -17.19
N LYS A 181 6.85 -12.12 -17.36
CA LYS A 181 7.43 -13.22 -18.14
C LYS A 181 7.67 -12.84 -19.61
N ARG A 182 6.80 -12.03 -20.21
CA ARG A 182 6.95 -11.56 -21.60
C ARG A 182 8.09 -10.55 -21.76
N ILE A 183 8.30 -9.71 -20.75
CA ILE A 183 9.43 -8.77 -20.69
C ILE A 183 10.74 -9.52 -20.48
N MET A 184 10.79 -10.48 -19.55
CA MET A 184 11.98 -11.31 -19.30
C MET A 184 12.30 -12.28 -20.46
N ARG A 185 11.30 -12.74 -21.25
CA ARG A 185 11.51 -13.57 -22.44
C ARG A 185 11.96 -12.81 -23.69
N ARG A 186 12.02 -11.47 -23.67
CA ARG A 186 12.69 -10.72 -24.75
C ARG A 186 14.20 -10.97 -24.68
N LYS A 187 14.65 -12.12 -25.20
CA LYS A 187 16.06 -12.30 -25.57
C LYS A 187 16.41 -11.21 -26.59
N PRO A 188 17.57 -10.55 -26.47
CA PRO A 188 18.05 -9.67 -27.53
C PRO A 188 18.19 -10.51 -28.81
N LYS A 189 17.53 -10.08 -29.89
CA LYS A 189 17.71 -10.66 -31.22
C LYS A 189 19.17 -10.42 -31.57
N ARG A 190 20.01 -11.45 -31.44
CA ARG A 190 21.41 -11.39 -31.90
C ARG A 190 21.33 -11.28 -33.42
N THR A 191 21.57 -10.09 -33.95
CA THR A 191 21.61 -9.81 -35.38
C THR A 191 22.81 -10.58 -35.96
N LEU A 192 22.57 -11.78 -36.45
CA LEU A 192 23.48 -12.49 -37.35
C LEU A 192 23.01 -12.19 -38.76
N THR A 193 23.34 -11.01 -39.27
CA THR A 193 23.39 -10.79 -40.72
C THR A 193 24.75 -11.26 -41.19
N ALA A 194 24.71 -12.37 -41.92
CA ALA A 194 25.82 -12.94 -42.63
C ALA A 194 26.47 -11.90 -43.55
N SER A 195 27.74 -11.60 -43.31
CA SER A 195 28.65 -11.11 -44.35
C SER A 195 29.19 -12.34 -45.08
N SER A 196 28.35 -12.94 -45.91
CA SER A 196 28.69 -13.98 -46.89
C SER A 196 28.53 -13.39 -48.29
N GLU A 197 29.24 -12.30 -48.58
CA GLU A 197 29.38 -11.76 -49.94
C GLU A 197 30.81 -11.21 -50.08
N ALA A 198 31.75 -12.13 -50.28
CA ALA A 198 33.09 -11.83 -50.81
C ALA A 198 33.56 -13.04 -51.64
N ALA A 199 32.76 -13.38 -52.65
CA ALA A 199 33.12 -14.31 -53.71
C ALA A 199 32.21 -14.05 -54.92
N ARG A 200 32.52 -12.97 -55.65
CA ARG A 200 32.20 -12.79 -57.07
C ARG A 200 33.00 -11.61 -57.61
#